data_AF-A0A7C9RQH3-F1
#
_entry.id   AF-A0A7C9RQH3-F1
#
_cell.length_a   1.000
_cell.length_b   1.000
_cell.length_c   1.000
_cell.angle_alpha   90.00
_cell.angle_beta   90.00
_cell.angle_gamma   90.00
#
_symmetry.space_group_name_H-M   'P 1'
#
loop_
_entity.id
_entity.type
_entity.pdbx_description
1 polymer ?
#
loop_
_entity_poly.entity_id
_entity_poly.type
_entity_poly.pdbx_seq_one_letter_code
_entity_poly.pdbx_strand_id
1 'polypeptide(L)'
;MYLWFGVLKLFPGGSPAQDLVERTVSALTFGIIHGDLARLSAAITEIGIAVVLLSFRAPRLCAVLLIGHVVLVSTPLVLFPGEMWAGPLQASFEAQYILKNLVTVAAAVVIASSHPRVR
;
A
#
# COMPACT_ATOMS: atom_id res chain seq x y z
N MET A 1 10.91 -2.29 2.34
CA MET A 1 9.51 -2.78 2.39
C MET A 1 8.84 -2.67 1.03
N TYR A 2 8.52 -1.46 0.56
CA TYR A 2 7.84 -1.22 -0.72
C TYR A 2 8.53 -1.87 -1.94
N LEU A 3 9.85 -1.69 -2.10
CA LEU A 3 10.58 -2.29 -3.23
C LEU A 3 10.47 -3.83 -3.25
N TRP A 4 10.68 -4.46 -2.10
CA TRP A 4 10.65 -5.91 -1.96
C TRP A 4 9.25 -6.47 -2.27
N PHE A 5 8.21 -5.93 -1.64
CA PHE A 5 6.83 -6.38 -1.88
C PHE A 5 6.35 -6.08 -3.31
N GLY A 6 6.80 -4.98 -3.91
CA GLY A 6 6.50 -4.65 -5.30
C GLY A 6 7.15 -5.63 -6.27
N VAL A 7 8.44 -5.97 -6.06
CA VAL A 7 9.15 -6.96 -6.87
C VAL A 7 8.50 -8.34 -6.77
N LEU A 8 8.10 -8.78 -5.57
CA LEU A 8 7.40 -10.06 -5.41
C LEU A 8 6.10 -10.12 -6.22
N LYS A 9 5.37 -9.00 -6.31
CA LYS A 9 4.13 -8.91 -7.10
C LYS A 9 4.38 -8.94 -8.61
N LEU A 10 5.60 -8.85 -9.11
CA LEU A 10 5.90 -9.07 -10.53
C LEU A 10 5.74 -10.54 -10.94
N PHE A 11 5.87 -11.47 -10.00
CA PHE A 11 5.78 -12.92 -10.25
C PHE A 11 4.42 -13.48 -9.79
N PRO A 12 3.71 -14.26 -10.62
CA PRO A 12 2.48 -14.94 -10.20
C PRO A 12 2.75 -15.85 -8.99
N GLY A 13 1.91 -15.78 -7.96
CA GLY A 13 2.07 -16.54 -6.71
C GLY A 13 3.19 -16.01 -5.79
N GLY A 14 3.87 -14.93 -6.14
CA GLY A 14 5.02 -14.41 -5.39
C GLY A 14 4.66 -13.74 -4.05
N SER A 15 3.37 -13.46 -3.81
CA SER A 15 2.88 -12.79 -2.60
C SER A 15 1.67 -13.52 -2.02
N PRO A 16 1.65 -13.86 -0.72
CA PRO A 16 0.47 -14.43 -0.06
C PRO A 16 -0.78 -13.55 -0.17
N ALA A 17 -0.59 -12.23 -0.26
CA ALA A 17 -1.68 -11.25 -0.37
C ALA A 17 -2.17 -11.04 -1.83
N GLN A 18 -1.73 -11.84 -2.80
CA GLN A 18 -2.04 -11.62 -4.22
C GLN A 18 -3.55 -11.56 -4.48
N ASP A 19 -4.31 -12.56 -4.02
CA ASP A 19 -5.77 -12.61 -4.23
C ASP A 19 -6.46 -11.37 -3.66
N LEU A 20 -6.09 -11.00 -2.43
CA LEU A 20 -6.62 -9.79 -1.77
C LEU A 20 -6.31 -8.53 -2.59
N VAL A 21 -5.07 -8.38 -3.09
CA VAL A 21 -4.66 -7.23 -3.91
C VAL A 21 -5.46 -7.18 -5.22
N GLU A 22 -5.57 -8.30 -5.93
CA GLU A 22 -6.29 -8.36 -7.21
C GLU A 22 -7.77 -8.00 -7.06
N ARG A 23 -8.42 -8.56 -6.04
CA ARG A 23 -9.82 -8.26 -5.71
C ARG A 23 -10.02 -6.82 -5.28
N THR A 24 -9.07 -6.26 -4.52
CA THR A 24 -9.11 -4.86 -4.08
C THR A 24 -8.98 -3.90 -5.25
N VAL A 25 -8.00 -4.09 -6.12
CA VAL A 25 -7.80 -3.23 -7.30
C VAL A 25 -8.98 -3.36 -8.27
N SER A 26 -9.49 -4.58 -8.45
CA SER A 26 -10.70 -4.81 -9.26
C SER A 26 -11.89 -4.04 -8.68
N ALA A 27 -12.16 -4.14 -7.38
CA ALA A 27 -13.24 -3.40 -6.74
C ALA A 27 -13.08 -1.87 -6.88
N LEU A 28 -11.87 -1.35 -6.67
CA LEU A 28 -11.58 0.09 -6.78
C LEU A 28 -11.65 0.63 -8.20
N THR A 29 -11.49 -0.23 -9.21
CA THR A 29 -11.57 0.12 -10.63
C THR A 29 -12.89 -0.31 -11.25
N PHE A 30 -13.89 -0.67 -10.44
CA PHE A 30 -15.20 -1.15 -10.89
C PHE A 30 -15.12 -2.34 -11.87
N GLY A 31 -14.14 -3.22 -11.67
CA GLY A 31 -13.89 -4.41 -12.48
C GLY A 31 -13.06 -4.17 -13.74
N ILE A 32 -12.68 -2.93 -14.05
CA ILE A 32 -11.93 -2.60 -15.26
C ILE A 32 -10.52 -3.22 -15.22
N ILE A 33 -9.83 -3.11 -14.08
CA ILE A 33 -8.49 -3.69 -13.89
C ILE A 33 -8.59 -4.91 -12.99
N HIS A 34 -8.32 -6.11 -13.52
CA HIS A 34 -8.48 -7.37 -12.79
C HIS A 34 -7.33 -8.36 -13.10
N GLY A 35 -7.24 -9.44 -12.32
CA GLY A 35 -6.25 -10.51 -12.48
C GLY A 35 -4.82 -9.99 -12.48
N ASP A 36 -4.00 -10.47 -13.43
CA ASP A 36 -2.60 -10.07 -13.55
C ASP A 36 -2.40 -8.55 -13.74
N LEU A 37 -3.31 -7.86 -14.44
CA LEU A 37 -3.21 -6.41 -14.59
C LEU A 37 -3.39 -5.69 -13.25
N ALA A 38 -4.30 -6.18 -12.41
CA ALA A 38 -4.49 -5.65 -11.06
C ALA A 38 -3.24 -5.85 -10.21
N ARG A 39 -2.71 -7.08 -10.20
CA ARG A 39 -1.44 -7.42 -9.51
C ARG A 39 -0.27 -6.57 -9.99
N LEU A 40 -0.07 -6.45 -11.30
CA LEU A 40 1.03 -5.68 -11.88
C LEU A 40 0.89 -4.18 -11.65
N SER A 41 -0.33 -3.64 -11.67
CA SER A 41 -0.57 -2.22 -11.35
C SER A 41 -0.16 -1.89 -9.91
N ALA A 42 -0.47 -2.77 -8.95
CA ALA A 42 -0.02 -2.65 -7.57
C ALA A 42 1.51 -2.78 -7.47
N ALA A 43 2.13 -3.74 -8.18
CA ALA A 43 3.58 -3.91 -8.22
C ALA A 43 4.30 -2.62 -8.69
N ILE A 44 3.86 -2.06 -9.82
CA ILE A 44 4.42 -0.83 -10.40
C ILE A 44 4.27 0.34 -9.42
N THR A 45 3.10 0.47 -8.77
CA THR A 45 2.85 1.53 -7.79
C THR A 45 3.81 1.42 -6.60
N GLU A 46 3.97 0.24 -6.02
CA GLU A 46 4.86 0.01 -4.88
C GLU A 46 6.34 0.25 -5.24
N ILE A 47 6.77 -0.21 -6.42
CA ILE A 47 8.13 0.02 -6.93
C ILE A 47 8.36 1.52 -7.17
N GLY A 48 7.40 2.21 -7.80
CA GLY A 48 7.47 3.65 -8.04
C GLY A 48 7.63 4.45 -6.75
N ILE A 49 6.82 4.14 -5.72
CA ILE A 49 6.94 4.75 -4.39
C ILE A 49 8.32 4.49 -3.80
N ALA A 50 8.83 3.26 -3.92
CA ALA A 50 10.16 2.91 -3.42
C ALA A 50 11.28 3.71 -4.12
N VAL A 51 11.20 3.89 -5.44
CA VAL A 51 12.17 4.70 -6.19
C VAL A 51 12.17 6.15 -5.71
N VAL A 52 10.98 6.73 -5.51
CA VAL A 52 10.86 8.11 -4.98
C VAL A 52 11.46 8.20 -3.57
N LEU A 53 11.18 7.24 -2.70
CA LEU A 53 11.75 7.18 -1.35
C LEU A 53 13.29 7.07 -1.36
N LEU A 54 13.83 6.17 -2.19
CA LEU A 54 15.27 5.95 -2.33
C LEU A 54 16.00 7.13 -2.96
N SER A 55 15.29 8.05 -3.63
CA SER A 55 15.90 9.27 -4.15
C SER A 55 16.33 10.24 -3.04
N PHE A 56 15.69 10.18 -1.86
CA PHE A 56 15.87 11.11 -0.73
C PHE A 56 15.69 12.60 -1.06
N ARG A 57 15.22 12.96 -2.26
CA ARG A 57 15.21 14.36 -2.74
C ARG A 57 13.96 15.13 -2.35
N ALA A 58 12.85 14.44 -2.09
CA ALA A 58 11.54 15.09 -1.94
C ALA A 58 10.72 14.47 -0.78
N PRO A 59 11.12 14.67 0.48
CA PRO A 59 10.47 14.02 1.63
C PRO A 59 8.99 14.37 1.78
N ARG A 60 8.58 15.58 1.37
CA ARG A 60 7.15 15.98 1.35
C ARG A 60 6.35 15.20 0.31
N LEU A 61 6.91 15.03 -0.90
CA LEU A 61 6.29 14.22 -1.93
C LEU A 61 6.20 12.76 -1.49
N CYS A 62 7.27 12.22 -0.88
CA CYS A 62 7.26 10.89 -0.30
C CYS A 62 6.13 10.70 0.72
N ALA A 63 5.93 11.67 1.63
CA ALA A 63 4.86 11.61 2.62
C ALA A 63 3.48 11.60 1.96
N VAL A 64 3.23 12.46 0.97
CA VAL A 64 1.95 12.50 0.23
C VAL A 64 1.68 11.18 -0.50
N LEU A 65 2.69 10.65 -1.21
CA LEU A 65 2.58 9.37 -1.91
C LEU A 65 2.28 8.22 -0.94
N LEU A 66 2.96 8.17 0.20
CA LEU A 66 2.74 7.14 1.22
C LEU A 66 1.36 7.25 1.87
N ILE A 67 0.88 8.47 2.16
CA ILE A 67 -0.48 8.67 2.67
C ILE A 67 -1.51 8.15 1.66
N GLY A 68 -1.41 8.59 0.41
CA GLY A 68 -2.35 8.16 -0.65
C GLY A 68 -2.33 6.65 -0.85
N HIS A 69 -1.14 6.06 -0.88
CA HIS A 69 -0.98 4.62 -1.00
C HIS A 69 -1.57 3.87 0.19
N VAL A 70 -1.29 4.30 1.43
CA VAL A 70 -1.84 3.64 2.62
C VAL A 70 -3.36 3.75 2.69
N VAL A 71 -3.95 4.87 2.26
CA VAL A 71 -5.41 4.96 2.11
C VAL A 71 -5.91 3.90 1.12
N LEU A 72 -5.26 3.75 -0.03
CA LEU A 72 -5.64 2.78 -1.05
C LEU A 72 -5.53 1.32 -0.57
N VAL A 73 -4.40 0.94 0.03
CA VAL A 73 -4.21 -0.43 0.52
C VAL A 73 -5.00 -0.74 1.80
N SER A 74 -5.60 0.28 2.43
CA SER A 74 -6.50 0.11 3.57
C SER A 74 -7.96 -0.08 3.18
N THR A 75 -8.32 0.09 1.90
CA THR A 75 -9.71 -0.12 1.44
C THR A 75 -10.28 -1.52 1.71
N PRO A 76 -9.50 -2.63 1.75
CA PRO A 76 -10.03 -3.95 2.11
C PRO A 76 -10.73 -3.97 3.47
N LEU A 77 -10.28 -3.14 4.43
CA LEU A 77 -10.87 -3.04 5.77
C LEU A 77 -12.37 -2.71 5.72
N VAL A 78 -12.81 -2.04 4.66
CA VAL A 78 -14.19 -1.61 4.45
C VAL A 78 -14.85 -2.41 3.31
N LEU A 79 -14.12 -2.74 2.24
CA LEU A 79 -14.66 -3.48 1.09
C LEU A 79 -14.90 -4.95 1.39
N PHE A 80 -14.06 -5.57 2.24
CA PHE A 80 -14.09 -7.00 2.56
C PHE A 80 -14.13 -7.23 4.08
N PRO A 81 -15.14 -6.68 4.80
CA PRO A 81 -15.14 -6.71 6.26
C PRO A 81 -15.17 -8.13 6.84
N GLY A 82 -15.79 -9.10 6.14
CA GLY A 82 -15.82 -10.49 6.57
C GLY A 82 -14.47 -11.20 6.56
N GLU A 83 -13.48 -10.70 5.81
CA GLU A 83 -12.11 -11.23 5.79
C GLU A 83 -11.18 -10.43 6.73
N MET A 84 -11.50 -9.15 6.94
CA MET A 84 -10.67 -8.25 7.72
C MET A 84 -10.98 -8.29 9.22
N TRP A 85 -12.20 -8.71 9.60
CA TRP A 85 -12.67 -8.68 10.99
C TRP A 85 -13.32 -10.00 11.38
N ALA A 86 -12.76 -10.69 12.37
CA ALA A 86 -13.35 -11.88 12.99
C ALA A 86 -14.49 -11.55 13.98
N GLY A 87 -14.61 -10.27 14.35
CA GLY A 87 -15.59 -9.72 15.28
C GLY A 87 -15.32 -8.24 15.54
N PRO A 88 -16.15 -7.55 16.35
CA PRO A 88 -15.93 -6.15 16.69
C PRO A 88 -14.54 -5.94 17.30
N LEU A 89 -13.73 -5.06 16.68
CA LEU A 89 -12.34 -4.78 17.06
C LEU A 89 -11.38 -5.98 17.00
N GLN A 90 -11.78 -7.10 16.41
CA GLN A 90 -10.95 -8.29 16.24
C GLN A 90 -10.45 -8.38 14.80
N ALA A 91 -9.33 -7.68 14.52
CA ALA A 91 -8.70 -7.67 13.21
C ALA A 91 -8.03 -9.02 12.89
N SER A 92 -8.23 -9.53 11.68
CA SER A 92 -7.48 -10.66 11.13
C SER A 92 -5.99 -10.33 10.99
N PHE A 93 -5.15 -11.33 10.67
CA PHE A 93 -3.71 -11.08 10.49
C PHE A 93 -3.46 -10.09 9.34
N GLU A 94 -4.16 -10.25 8.23
CA GLU A 94 -4.11 -9.36 7.06
C GLU A 94 -4.49 -7.93 7.45
N ALA A 95 -5.60 -7.76 8.17
CA ALA A 95 -6.03 -6.45 8.65
C ALA A 95 -5.00 -5.82 9.61
N GLN A 96 -4.38 -6.60 10.50
CA GLN A 96 -3.32 -6.11 11.37
C GLN A 96 -2.09 -5.64 10.59
N TYR A 97 -1.70 -6.33 9.53
CA TYR A 97 -0.60 -5.91 8.66
C TYR A 97 -0.93 -4.61 7.92
N ILE A 98 -2.16 -4.46 7.42
CA ILE A 98 -2.63 -3.22 6.80
C ILE A 98 -2.59 -2.06 7.79
N LEU A 99 -3.15 -2.25 8.99
CA LEU A 99 -3.21 -1.20 10.03
C LEU A 99 -1.80 -0.76 10.47
N LYS A 100 -0.83 -1.66 10.52
CA LYS A 100 0.57 -1.31 10.84
C LYS A 100 1.22 -0.38 9.82
N ASN A 101 0.68 -0.26 8.59
CA ASN A 101 1.19 0.71 7.62
C ASN A 101 1.06 2.17 8.10
N LEU A 102 0.18 2.46 9.06
CA LEU A 102 0.11 3.80 9.69
C LEU A 102 1.45 4.23 10.29
N VAL A 103 2.25 3.29 10.80
CA VAL A 103 3.58 3.60 11.34
C VAL A 103 4.51 4.12 10.24
N THR A 104 4.41 3.57 9.03
CA THR A 104 5.21 4.03 7.88
C THR A 104 4.81 5.44 7.45
N VAL A 105 3.51 5.73 7.46
CA VAL A 105 3.00 7.09 7.19
C VAL A 105 3.47 8.07 8.26
N ALA A 106 3.36 7.70 9.54
CA ALA A 106 3.81 8.55 10.64
C ALA A 106 5.31 8.88 10.51
N ALA A 107 6.15 7.89 10.21
CA ALA A 107 7.58 8.11 9.97
C ALA A 107 7.81 9.08 8.80
N ALA A 108 7.11 8.90 7.68
CA ALA A 108 7.25 9.77 6.51
C ALA A 108 6.83 11.22 6.81
N VAL A 109 5.74 11.42 7.55
CA VAL A 109 5.27 12.75 7.96
C VAL A 109 6.27 13.43 8.89
N VAL A 110 6.84 12.72 9.86
CA VAL A 110 7.89 13.25 10.76
C VAL A 110 9.15 13.63 9.99
N ILE A 111 9.58 12.83 9.02
CA ILE A 111 10.73 13.16 8.16
C ILE A 111 10.41 14.40 7.30
N ALA A 112 9.21 14.48 6.74
CA ALA A 112 8.79 15.61 5.92
C ALA A 112 8.66 16.93 6.70
N SER A 113 8.29 16.86 7.99
CA SER A 113 8.16 18.03 8.86
C SER A 113 9.50 18.53 9.38
N SER A 114 10.46 17.63 9.63
CA SER A 114 11.81 17.97 10.10
C SER A 114 12.75 18.44 9.00
N HIS A 115 12.45 18.17 7.73
CA HIS A 115 13.31 18.59 6.62
C HIS A 115 13.28 20.11 6.41
N PRO A 116 14.44 20.81 6.45
CA PRO A 116 14.51 22.25 6.23
C PRO A 116 13.83 22.62 4.92
N ARG A 117 13.02 23.68 4.94
CA ARG A 117 12.53 24.30 3.70
C ARG A 117 13.74 24.96 3.05
N VAL A 118 14.22 24.40 1.93
CA VAL A 118 15.07 25.16 1.03
C VAL A 118 14.21 26.34 0.58
N ARG A 119 14.49 27.52 1.13
CA ARG A 119 13.89 28.79 0.73
C ARG A 119 14.54 29.27 -0.55
#